data_AF-A0A0U1DWQ5-F1
#
_entry.id   AF-A0A0U1DWQ5-F1
#
_cell.length_a   1.000
_cell.length_b   1.000
_cell.length_c   1.000
_cell.angle_alpha   90.00
_cell.angle_beta   90.00
_cell.angle_gamma   90.00
#
_symmetry.space_group_name_H-M   'P 1'
#
loop_
_entity.id
_entity.type
_entity.pdbx_description
1 polymer ?
#
loop_
_entity_poly.entity_id
_entity_poly.type
_entity_poly.pdbx_seq_one_letter_code
_entity_poly.pdbx_strand_id
1 'polypeptide(L)'
;MVAACAGKTADTDEPLKSAGVLRVGTEGVYSPFSYHDTATGQLVGYDVDVARAVGDKLGVRVEFIETPWDSIFAALEANRFDLVANEVTITPDRQAKYDLSQPYSIGEGVIVTRADDNSVKSTADLKGKAAAENATSNWSEIARKAGARVEAVEGFTQAIKLLNQGRVDVVVNDSIAVYAYLAETNDNSVKIAGTVGEKSEQASPHARTAACCPNSTPPSTSCGPTAPWPPSRRNISRPTHPARREVPRLRGLPGS
;
A
#
# COMPACT_ATOMS: atom_id res chain seq x y z
N MET A 1 52.43 -4.16 8.44
CA MET A 1 51.85 -3.56 7.22
C MET A 1 50.36 -3.80 7.26
N VAL A 2 49.57 -2.72 7.29
CA VAL A 2 48.10 -2.75 7.36
C VAL A 2 47.57 -3.02 5.95
N ALA A 3 46.88 -4.15 5.74
CA ALA A 3 46.21 -4.44 4.49
C ALA A 3 44.87 -3.68 4.47
N ALA A 4 44.79 -2.64 3.64
CA ALA A 4 43.56 -1.90 3.38
C ALA A 4 42.69 -2.70 2.42
N CYS A 5 41.55 -3.21 2.89
CA CYS A 5 40.48 -3.63 2.01
C CYS A 5 39.76 -2.37 1.53
N ALA A 6 40.03 -1.96 0.29
CA ALA A 6 39.20 -1.03 -0.44
C ALA A 6 37.81 -1.68 -0.61
N GLY A 7 36.86 -1.28 0.23
CA GLY A 7 35.47 -1.65 0.10
C GLY A 7 34.90 -1.05 -1.17
N LYS A 8 34.77 -1.86 -2.23
CA LYS A 8 33.70 -1.65 -3.20
C LYS A 8 32.40 -1.85 -2.43
N THR A 9 31.70 -0.76 -2.12
CA THR A 9 30.24 -0.80 -2.03
C THR A 9 29.76 -1.49 -3.30
N ALA A 10 29.35 -2.76 -3.19
CA ALA A 10 28.61 -3.40 -4.26
C ALA A 10 27.34 -2.56 -4.43
N ASP A 11 27.23 -1.84 -5.54
CA ASP A 11 25.97 -1.23 -5.94
C ASP A 11 24.95 -2.36 -6.00
N THR A 12 24.01 -2.36 -5.05
CA THR A 12 22.88 -3.32 -5.01
C THR A 12 21.99 -3.24 -6.25
N ASP A 13 22.19 -2.20 -7.06
CA ASP A 13 21.50 -1.95 -8.34
C ASP A 13 22.13 -2.71 -9.52
N GLU A 14 23.40 -3.13 -9.44
CA GLU A 14 24.12 -3.78 -10.55
C GLU A 14 23.41 -5.05 -11.05
N PRO A 15 22.89 -5.95 -10.18
CA PRO A 15 22.19 -7.15 -10.63
C PRO A 15 20.88 -6.84 -11.37
N LEU A 16 20.10 -5.85 -10.90
CA LEU A 16 18.82 -5.47 -11.51
C LEU A 16 19.00 -4.75 -12.84
N LYS A 17 19.96 -3.81 -12.92
CA LYS A 17 20.31 -3.13 -14.17
C LYS A 17 20.87 -4.10 -15.20
N SER A 18 21.61 -5.13 -14.77
CA SER A 18 22.11 -6.20 -15.64
C SER A 18 21.01 -7.15 -16.12
N ALA A 19 20.00 -7.42 -15.29
CA ALA A 19 18.84 -8.24 -15.67
C ALA A 19 17.88 -7.51 -16.62
N GLY A 20 17.84 -6.17 -16.56
CA GLY A 20 17.00 -5.32 -17.40
C GLY A 20 15.49 -5.39 -17.10
N VAL A 21 15.10 -6.15 -16.07
CA VAL A 21 13.70 -6.36 -15.67
C VAL A 21 13.58 -6.28 -14.15
N LEU A 22 12.56 -5.57 -13.67
CA LEU A 22 12.11 -5.55 -12.27
C LEU A 22 10.79 -6.32 -12.18
N ARG A 23 10.80 -7.49 -11.51
CA ARG A 23 9.61 -8.32 -11.29
C ARG A 23 8.88 -7.84 -10.04
N VAL A 24 7.59 -7.55 -10.16
CA VAL A 24 6.78 -6.94 -9.11
C VAL A 24 5.59 -7.83 -8.79
N GLY A 25 5.51 -8.34 -7.57
CA GLY A 25 4.34 -9.05 -7.06
C GLY A 25 3.22 -8.07 -6.70
N THR A 26 2.00 -8.37 -7.14
CA THR A 26 0.81 -7.55 -6.89
C THR A 26 -0.46 -8.41 -7.01
N GLU A 27 -1.64 -7.96 -6.56
CA GLU A 27 -2.86 -8.78 -6.60
C GLU A 27 -3.67 -8.66 -7.90
N GLY A 28 -3.78 -7.46 -8.48
CA GLY A 28 -4.62 -7.22 -9.66
C GLY A 28 -6.13 -7.20 -9.40
N VAL A 29 -6.57 -7.26 -8.14
CA VAL A 29 -7.98 -7.26 -7.73
C VAL A 29 -8.30 -6.27 -6.58
N TYR A 30 -7.35 -5.41 -6.21
CA TYR A 30 -7.45 -4.49 -5.08
C TYR A 30 -7.48 -3.02 -5.54
N SER A 31 -8.65 -2.56 -5.98
CA SER A 31 -8.86 -1.15 -6.38
C SER A 31 -8.78 -0.21 -5.16
N PRO A 32 -8.15 0.97 -5.28
CA PRO A 32 -7.57 1.60 -6.49
C PRO A 32 -6.06 1.36 -6.67
N PHE A 33 -5.50 0.39 -5.96
CA PHE A 33 -4.06 0.20 -5.80
C PHE A 33 -3.45 -0.69 -6.88
N SER A 34 -4.07 -1.84 -7.11
CA SER A 34 -3.69 -2.80 -8.14
C SER A 34 -4.92 -3.57 -8.61
N TYR A 35 -5.43 -3.20 -9.77
CA TYR A 35 -6.67 -3.77 -10.30
C TYR A 35 -6.69 -3.73 -11.82
N HIS A 36 -7.61 -4.48 -12.42
CA HIS A 36 -7.85 -4.44 -13.85
C HIS A 36 -8.89 -3.39 -14.20
N ASP A 37 -8.51 -2.46 -15.08
CA ASP A 37 -9.46 -1.50 -15.65
C ASP A 37 -10.55 -2.28 -16.43
N THR A 38 -11.80 -2.00 -16.12
CA THR A 38 -12.93 -2.78 -16.67
C THR A 38 -13.16 -2.52 -18.16
N ALA A 39 -12.71 -1.38 -18.69
CA ALA A 39 -12.89 -1.03 -20.10
C ALA A 39 -11.80 -1.63 -21.00
N THR A 40 -10.56 -1.69 -20.50
CA THR A 40 -9.38 -2.07 -21.28
C THR A 40 -8.82 -3.44 -20.90
N GLY A 41 -9.17 -3.96 -19.72
CA GLY A 41 -8.60 -5.17 -19.15
C GLY A 41 -7.12 -5.03 -18.77
N GLN A 42 -6.58 -3.82 -18.70
CA GLN A 42 -5.18 -3.58 -18.34
C GLN A 42 -5.02 -3.51 -16.82
N LEU A 43 -3.91 -4.06 -16.31
CA LEU A 43 -3.49 -3.85 -14.93
C LEU A 43 -3.10 -2.38 -14.71
N VAL A 44 -3.80 -1.72 -13.81
CA VAL A 44 -3.68 -0.31 -13.44
C VAL A 44 -3.78 -0.15 -11.93
N GLY A 45 -3.55 1.06 -11.45
CA GLY A 45 -3.69 1.43 -10.04
C GLY A 45 -2.46 2.12 -9.51
N TYR A 46 -2.60 2.69 -8.32
CA TYR A 46 -1.56 3.52 -7.71
C TYR A 46 -0.22 2.78 -7.56
N ASP A 47 -0.22 1.58 -6.99
CA ASP A 47 0.98 0.77 -6.76
C ASP A 47 1.62 0.33 -8.08
N VAL A 48 0.79 0.03 -9.09
CA VAL A 48 1.24 -0.31 -10.44
C VAL A 48 1.96 0.88 -11.08
N ASP A 49 1.42 2.09 -10.94
CA ASP A 49 2.01 3.30 -11.50
C ASP A 49 3.28 3.73 -10.74
N VAL A 50 3.31 3.57 -9.42
CA VAL A 50 4.51 3.78 -8.60
C VAL A 50 5.61 2.81 -9.03
N ALA A 51 5.30 1.52 -9.19
CA ALA A 51 6.27 0.52 -9.62
C ALA A 51 6.82 0.81 -11.03
N ARG A 52 5.96 1.20 -11.98
CA ARG A 52 6.38 1.66 -13.33
C ARG A 52 7.33 2.85 -13.24
N ALA A 53 6.99 3.88 -12.46
CA ALA A 53 7.83 5.06 -12.29
C ALA A 53 9.19 4.74 -11.64
N VAL A 54 9.24 3.74 -10.75
CA VAL A 54 10.50 3.21 -10.18
C VAL A 54 11.33 2.52 -11.27
N GLY A 55 10.72 1.64 -12.07
CA GLY A 55 11.38 0.98 -13.20
C GLY A 55 11.98 1.97 -14.20
N ASP A 56 11.22 3.01 -14.56
CA ASP A 56 11.68 4.08 -15.46
C ASP A 56 12.90 4.81 -14.90
N LYS A 57 12.92 5.12 -13.60
CA LYS A 57 14.08 5.75 -12.94
C LYS A 57 15.30 4.84 -12.87
N LEU A 58 15.09 3.54 -12.76
CA LEU A 58 16.15 2.52 -12.73
C LEU A 58 16.63 2.14 -14.13
N GLY A 59 15.88 2.49 -15.18
CA GLY A 59 16.18 2.12 -16.56
C GLY A 59 15.89 0.65 -16.87
N VAL A 60 14.91 0.04 -16.20
CA VAL A 60 14.54 -1.39 -16.34
C VAL A 60 13.06 -1.53 -16.69
N ARG A 61 12.71 -2.60 -17.41
CA ARG A 61 11.30 -2.93 -17.70
C ARG A 61 10.65 -3.46 -16.43
N VAL A 62 9.42 -3.06 -16.14
CA VAL A 62 8.63 -3.66 -15.06
C VAL A 62 7.81 -4.84 -15.59
N GLU A 63 7.84 -5.95 -14.87
CA GLU A 63 7.00 -7.13 -15.11
C GLU A 63 6.16 -7.41 -13.88
N PHE A 64 4.84 -7.32 -14.01
CA PHE A 64 3.93 -7.63 -12.91
C PHE A 64 3.61 -9.12 -12.87
N ILE A 65 3.64 -9.68 -11.67
CA ILE A 65 3.31 -11.08 -11.40
C ILE A 65 2.14 -11.09 -10.42
N GLU A 66 0.94 -11.27 -10.96
CA GLU A 66 -0.29 -11.33 -10.18
C GLU A 66 -0.27 -12.54 -9.25
N THR A 67 -0.42 -12.29 -7.95
CA THR A 67 -0.26 -13.27 -6.88
C THR A 67 -1.29 -12.99 -5.78
N PRO A 68 -2.10 -13.98 -5.38
CA PRO A 68 -3.03 -13.82 -4.27
C PRO A 68 -2.30 -13.41 -3.00
N TRP A 69 -2.88 -12.48 -2.22
CA TRP A 69 -2.27 -11.93 -1.01
C TRP A 69 -1.72 -12.98 -0.05
N ASP A 70 -2.48 -14.06 0.21
CA ASP A 70 -2.07 -15.12 1.15
C ASP A 70 -0.78 -15.85 0.74
N SER A 71 -0.37 -15.73 -0.53
CA SER A 71 0.85 -16.33 -1.07
C SER A 71 1.94 -15.31 -1.44
N ILE A 72 1.66 -14.00 -1.38
CA ILE A 72 2.55 -12.99 -1.95
C ILE A 72 3.89 -12.90 -1.22
N PHE A 73 3.90 -13.00 0.10
CA PHE A 73 5.13 -12.99 0.89
C PHE A 73 5.94 -14.28 0.73
N ALA A 74 5.27 -15.43 0.65
CA ALA A 74 5.94 -16.70 0.37
C ALA A 74 6.57 -16.72 -1.03
N ALA A 75 5.89 -16.12 -2.02
CA ALA A 75 6.41 -15.97 -3.37
C ALA A 75 7.58 -14.98 -3.44
N LEU A 76 7.57 -13.90 -2.63
CA LEU A 76 8.71 -13.00 -2.44
C LEU A 76 9.92 -13.75 -1.89
N GLU A 77 9.73 -14.54 -0.83
CA GLU A 77 10.78 -15.36 -0.20
C GLU A 77 11.34 -16.41 -1.16
N ALA A 78 10.49 -16.99 -2.02
CA ALA A 78 10.88 -17.91 -3.06
C ALA A 78 11.51 -17.23 -4.29
N ASN A 79 11.79 -15.92 -4.22
CA ASN A 79 12.41 -15.12 -5.29
C ASN A 79 11.62 -15.19 -6.63
N ARG A 80 10.29 -15.30 -6.56
CA ARG A 80 9.43 -15.29 -7.75
C ARG A 80 9.35 -13.90 -8.38
N PHE A 81 9.45 -12.86 -7.55
CA PHE A 81 9.58 -11.47 -7.92
C PHE A 81 10.54 -10.77 -6.95
N ASP A 82 10.98 -9.56 -7.32
CA ASP A 82 12.02 -8.81 -6.62
C ASP A 82 11.45 -7.95 -5.49
N LEU A 83 10.21 -7.46 -5.67
CA LEU A 83 9.50 -6.65 -4.67
C LEU A 83 7.98 -6.87 -4.72
N VAL A 84 7.29 -6.42 -3.69
CA VAL A 84 5.82 -6.31 -3.66
C VAL A 84 5.36 -4.86 -3.75
N ALA A 85 4.37 -4.57 -4.59
CA ALA A 85 3.67 -3.30 -4.69
C ALA A 85 2.17 -3.57 -4.61
N ASN A 86 1.61 -3.47 -3.41
CA ASN A 86 0.23 -3.85 -3.10
C ASN A 86 -0.23 -3.33 -1.71
N GLU A 87 0.01 -2.05 -1.41
CA GLU A 87 -0.37 -1.40 -0.13
C GLU A 87 0.09 -2.17 1.11
N VAL A 88 1.35 -2.62 1.11
CA VAL A 88 1.87 -3.38 2.23
C VAL A 88 2.12 -2.44 3.41
N THR A 89 1.22 -2.46 4.40
CA THR A 89 1.40 -1.73 5.67
C THR A 89 2.72 -2.10 6.34
N ILE A 90 3.46 -1.10 6.78
CA ILE A 90 4.65 -1.26 7.61
C ILE A 90 4.22 -1.77 8.99
N THR A 91 4.66 -2.97 9.35
CA THR A 91 4.47 -3.54 10.69
C THR A 91 5.81 -3.98 11.27
N PRO A 92 5.96 -4.04 12.62
CA PRO A 92 7.18 -4.55 13.24
C PRO A 92 7.57 -5.94 12.74
N ASP A 93 6.60 -6.83 12.56
CA ASP A 93 6.83 -8.20 12.08
C ASP A 93 7.34 -8.23 10.63
N ARG A 94 6.83 -7.34 9.77
CA ARG A 94 7.30 -7.21 8.38
C ARG A 94 8.68 -6.57 8.30
N GLN A 95 8.95 -5.52 9.08
CA GLN A 95 10.28 -4.93 9.21
C GLN A 95 11.31 -5.93 9.74
N ALA A 96 10.87 -6.80 10.66
CA ALA A 96 11.69 -7.88 11.19
C ALA A 96 11.94 -9.00 10.19
N LYS A 97 11.29 -9.04 9.01
CA LYS A 97 11.45 -10.09 7.98
C LYS A 97 12.01 -9.58 6.64
N TYR A 98 11.62 -8.38 6.21
CA TYR A 98 11.88 -7.82 4.89
C TYR A 98 12.57 -6.47 4.97
N ASP A 99 13.25 -6.08 3.89
CA ASP A 99 13.65 -4.69 3.70
C ASP A 99 12.46 -3.93 3.12
N LEU A 100 12.04 -2.85 3.79
CA LEU A 100 10.91 -2.03 3.37
C LEU A 100 11.42 -0.72 2.76
N SER A 101 10.80 -0.27 1.66
CA SER A 101 11.07 1.04 1.10
C SER A 101 10.71 2.17 2.07
N GLN A 102 11.04 3.41 1.70
CA GLN A 102 10.35 4.56 2.29
C GLN A 102 8.84 4.45 1.99
N PRO A 103 7.98 4.93 2.90
CA PRO A 103 6.55 4.96 2.66
C PRO A 103 6.22 5.71 1.36
N TYR A 104 5.38 5.12 0.51
CA TYR A 104 4.92 5.75 -0.73
C TYR A 104 3.45 6.16 -0.67
N SER A 105 2.68 5.67 0.30
CA SER A 105 1.32 6.09 0.61
C SER A 105 1.12 6.10 2.12
N ILE A 106 0.06 6.79 2.53
CA ILE A 106 -0.42 6.82 3.91
C ILE A 106 -1.94 6.70 3.84
N GLY A 107 -2.47 5.68 4.50
CA GLY A 107 -3.90 5.46 4.67
C GLY A 107 -4.30 5.48 6.15
N GLU A 108 -5.57 5.16 6.40
CA GLU A 108 -6.08 4.89 7.74
C GLU A 108 -7.04 3.71 7.69
N GLY A 109 -7.02 2.86 8.73
CA GLY A 109 -7.98 1.78 8.84
C GLY A 109 -9.36 2.30 9.19
N VAL A 110 -10.39 1.83 8.49
CA VAL A 110 -11.81 2.12 8.75
C VAL A 110 -12.60 0.85 8.98
N ILE A 111 -13.70 0.99 9.71
CA ILE A 111 -14.67 -0.07 9.96
C ILE A 111 -15.88 0.21 9.08
N VAL A 112 -16.25 -0.75 8.25
CA VAL A 112 -17.39 -0.71 7.34
C VAL A 112 -18.49 -1.60 7.87
N THR A 113 -19.71 -1.09 7.91
CA THR A 113 -20.92 -1.86 8.27
C THR A 113 -21.95 -1.71 7.15
N ARG A 114 -23.04 -2.48 7.22
CA ARG A 114 -24.25 -2.12 6.48
C ARG A 114 -24.73 -0.72 6.91
N ALA A 115 -25.34 0.00 5.97
CA ALA A 115 -25.77 1.38 6.18
C ALA A 115 -26.79 1.53 7.32
N ASP A 116 -27.62 0.50 7.53
CA ASP A 116 -28.64 0.45 8.58
C ASP A 116 -28.11 0.04 9.96
N ASP A 117 -26.89 -0.51 10.05
CA ASP A 117 -26.27 -0.89 11.32
C ASP A 117 -25.60 0.32 12.00
N ASN A 118 -26.02 0.65 13.22
CA ASN A 118 -25.44 1.72 14.03
C ASN A 118 -24.80 1.20 15.33
N SER A 119 -24.67 -0.13 15.47
CA SER A 119 -24.18 -0.81 16.67
C SER A 119 -22.65 -0.78 16.80
N VAL A 120 -21.93 -0.47 15.74
CA VAL A 120 -20.46 -0.42 15.69
C VAL A 120 -20.01 1.00 15.38
N LYS A 121 -19.12 1.56 16.21
CA LYS A 121 -18.56 2.91 16.02
C LYS A 121 -17.05 2.95 16.21
N SER A 122 -16.50 1.91 16.81
CA SER A 122 -15.09 1.82 17.15
C SER A 122 -14.64 0.36 17.17
N THR A 123 -13.33 0.14 17.27
CA THR A 123 -12.76 -1.20 17.41
C THR A 123 -13.27 -1.93 18.65
N ALA A 124 -13.65 -1.23 19.72
CA ALA A 124 -14.21 -1.84 20.93
C ALA A 124 -15.55 -2.56 20.67
N ASP A 125 -16.30 -2.15 19.65
CA ASP A 125 -17.61 -2.71 19.31
C ASP A 125 -17.52 -3.97 18.43
N LEU A 126 -16.30 -4.37 18.02
CA LEU A 126 -16.07 -5.53 17.15
C LEU A 126 -16.15 -6.87 17.90
N LYS A 127 -16.16 -6.85 19.23
CA LYS A 127 -16.17 -8.06 20.04
C LYS A 127 -17.39 -8.93 19.74
N GLY A 128 -17.14 -10.17 19.28
CA GLY A 128 -18.16 -11.15 18.93
C GLY A 128 -18.78 -10.97 17.54
N LYS A 129 -18.51 -9.87 16.84
CA LYS A 129 -18.97 -9.61 15.47
C LYS A 129 -18.30 -10.55 14.47
N ALA A 130 -19.02 -10.92 13.42
CA ALA A 130 -18.44 -11.58 12.26
C ALA A 130 -17.77 -10.55 11.35
N ALA A 131 -16.50 -10.73 11.04
CA ALA A 131 -15.73 -9.85 10.15
C ALA A 131 -15.29 -10.62 8.91
N ALA A 132 -15.55 -10.12 7.70
CA ALA A 132 -14.98 -10.71 6.49
C ALA A 132 -13.66 -10.01 6.16
N GLU A 133 -12.55 -10.76 6.20
CA GLU A 133 -11.21 -10.22 5.96
C GLU A 133 -10.37 -11.18 5.13
N ASN A 134 -9.37 -10.67 4.41
CA ASN A 134 -8.28 -11.55 3.99
C ASN A 134 -7.55 -12.09 5.23
N ALA A 135 -7.31 -13.40 5.28
CA ALA A 135 -6.86 -14.13 6.47
C ALA A 135 -5.51 -13.67 7.05
N THR A 136 -4.62 -13.16 6.20
CA THR A 136 -3.25 -12.77 6.56
C THR A 136 -3.02 -11.25 6.46
N SER A 137 -4.08 -10.48 6.22
CA SER A 137 -4.04 -9.03 6.22
C SER A 137 -3.81 -8.47 7.64
N ASN A 138 -3.22 -7.28 7.73
CA ASN A 138 -3.12 -6.53 8.98
C ASN A 138 -4.52 -6.17 9.54
N TRP A 139 -5.51 -5.97 8.69
CA TRP A 139 -6.89 -5.70 9.10
C TRP A 139 -7.51 -6.89 9.84
N SER A 140 -7.24 -8.11 9.39
CA SER A 140 -7.68 -9.32 10.09
C SER A 140 -7.06 -9.45 11.48
N GLU A 141 -5.79 -9.06 11.66
CA GLU A 141 -5.16 -9.06 12.98
C GLU A 141 -5.82 -8.07 13.92
N ILE A 142 -6.11 -6.85 13.43
CA ILE A 142 -6.80 -5.82 14.21
C ILE A 142 -8.20 -6.31 14.61
N ALA A 143 -8.97 -6.87 13.68
CA ALA A 143 -10.29 -7.44 13.95
C ALA A 143 -10.22 -8.56 14.99
N ARG A 144 -9.27 -9.51 14.86
CA ARG A 144 -9.06 -10.59 15.84
C ARG A 144 -8.65 -10.06 17.21
N LYS A 145 -7.73 -9.10 17.28
CA LYS A 145 -7.30 -8.46 18.55
C LYS A 145 -8.46 -7.74 19.23
N ALA A 146 -9.39 -7.18 18.47
CA ALA A 146 -10.63 -6.58 18.97
C ALA A 146 -11.72 -7.60 19.36
N GLY A 147 -11.50 -8.89 19.14
CA GLY A 147 -12.40 -9.98 19.52
C GLY A 147 -13.46 -10.32 18.47
N ALA A 148 -13.30 -9.90 17.22
CA ALA A 148 -14.16 -10.33 16.12
C ALA A 148 -13.85 -11.79 15.69
N ARG A 149 -14.85 -12.46 15.12
CA ARG A 149 -14.71 -13.75 14.45
C ARG A 149 -14.45 -13.50 12.97
N VAL A 150 -13.20 -13.65 12.55
CA VAL A 150 -12.82 -13.46 11.15
C VAL A 150 -13.26 -14.65 10.29
N GLU A 151 -14.13 -14.38 9.32
CA GLU A 151 -14.42 -15.23 8.15
C GLU A 151 -13.43 -14.85 7.05
N ALA A 152 -12.57 -15.80 6.67
CA ALA A 152 -11.55 -15.57 5.65
C ALA A 152 -12.19 -15.45 4.26
N VAL A 153 -11.83 -14.38 3.54
CA VAL A 153 -12.16 -14.18 2.13
C VAL A 153 -10.89 -13.90 1.34
N GLU A 154 -10.97 -13.97 0.01
CA GLU A 154 -9.80 -13.75 -0.85
C GLU A 154 -9.41 -12.27 -0.86
N GLY A 155 -10.38 -11.37 -0.95
CA GLY A 155 -10.12 -9.92 -1.02
C GLY A 155 -11.31 -9.04 -0.67
N PHE A 156 -11.07 -7.73 -0.74
CA PHE A 156 -11.99 -6.69 -0.28
C PHE A 156 -13.38 -6.73 -0.96
N THR A 157 -13.43 -6.90 -2.28
CA THR A 157 -14.71 -6.99 -3.02
C THR A 157 -15.60 -8.14 -2.54
N GLN A 158 -14.99 -9.29 -2.22
CA GLN A 158 -15.72 -10.42 -1.65
C GLN A 158 -16.20 -10.10 -0.22
N ALA A 159 -15.40 -9.41 0.59
CA ALA A 159 -15.77 -8.98 1.92
C ALA A 159 -17.03 -8.09 1.91
N ILE A 160 -17.05 -7.07 1.06
CA ILE A 160 -18.21 -6.18 0.91
C ILE A 160 -19.45 -6.95 0.43
N LYS A 161 -19.29 -7.90 -0.51
CA LYS A 161 -20.40 -8.74 -0.94
C LYS A 161 -21.02 -9.55 0.20
N LEU A 162 -20.21 -10.12 1.10
CA LEU A 162 -20.71 -10.83 2.27
C LEU A 162 -21.40 -9.89 3.26
N LEU A 163 -20.88 -8.68 3.44
CA LEU A 163 -21.47 -7.65 4.28
C LEU A 163 -22.87 -7.24 3.77
N ASN A 164 -23.00 -7.00 2.46
CA ASN A 164 -24.27 -6.67 1.80
C ASN A 164 -25.30 -7.79 1.92
N GLN A 165 -24.85 -9.04 1.90
CA GLN A 165 -25.70 -10.21 2.09
C GLN A 165 -26.10 -10.46 3.56
N GLY A 166 -25.58 -9.66 4.50
CA GLY A 166 -25.81 -9.86 5.93
C GLY A 166 -25.14 -11.11 6.50
N ARG A 167 -24.16 -11.69 5.79
CA ARG A 167 -23.42 -12.88 6.24
C ARG A 167 -22.35 -12.54 7.27
N VAL A 168 -21.83 -11.33 7.21
CA VAL A 168 -20.93 -10.75 8.22
C VAL A 168 -21.49 -9.41 8.72
N ASP A 169 -20.98 -8.95 9.85
CA ASP A 169 -21.40 -7.70 10.49
C ASP A 169 -20.52 -6.53 10.06
N VAL A 170 -19.24 -6.79 9.81
CA VAL A 170 -18.23 -5.75 9.58
C VAL A 170 -17.18 -6.17 8.54
N VAL A 171 -16.54 -5.17 7.95
CA VAL A 171 -15.27 -5.28 7.21
C VAL A 171 -14.34 -4.18 7.71
N VAL A 172 -13.08 -4.48 7.94
CA VAL A 172 -12.03 -3.53 8.30
C VAL A 172 -11.10 -3.39 7.10
N ASN A 173 -10.86 -2.16 6.64
CA ASN A 173 -10.01 -1.97 5.47
C ASN A 173 -9.37 -0.58 5.41
N ASP A 174 -8.55 -0.34 4.39
CA ASP A 174 -8.00 0.97 4.13
C ASP A 174 -9.08 1.95 3.66
N SER A 175 -9.09 3.16 4.22
CA SER A 175 -10.08 4.19 3.90
C SER A 175 -10.09 4.55 2.41
N ILE A 176 -8.94 4.54 1.74
CA ILE A 176 -8.85 4.87 0.31
C ILE A 176 -9.57 3.80 -0.52
N ALA A 177 -9.37 2.51 -0.22
CA ALA A 177 -10.09 1.42 -0.87
C ALA A 177 -11.60 1.53 -0.67
N VAL A 178 -12.05 1.85 0.55
CA VAL A 178 -13.48 1.99 0.85
C VAL A 178 -14.09 3.21 0.16
N TYR A 179 -13.42 4.36 0.17
CA TYR A 179 -13.90 5.55 -0.52
C TYR A 179 -13.93 5.36 -2.05
N ALA A 180 -12.91 4.72 -2.63
CA ALA A 180 -12.89 4.37 -4.04
C ALA A 180 -14.08 3.47 -4.40
N TYR A 181 -14.30 2.40 -3.64
CA TYR A 181 -15.45 1.51 -3.83
C TYR A 181 -16.79 2.27 -3.80
N LEU A 182 -17.00 3.11 -2.78
CA LEU A 182 -18.24 3.89 -2.65
C LEU A 182 -18.44 4.86 -3.83
N ALA A 183 -17.37 5.52 -4.27
CA ALA A 183 -17.42 6.46 -5.39
C ALA A 183 -17.67 5.77 -6.75
N GLU A 184 -17.04 4.62 -6.97
CA GLU A 184 -17.14 3.86 -8.23
C GLU A 184 -18.49 3.16 -8.36
N THR A 185 -18.98 2.57 -7.28
CA THR A 185 -20.19 1.73 -7.31
C THR A 185 -21.47 2.49 -6.98
N ASN A 186 -21.38 3.66 -6.33
CA ASN A 186 -22.50 4.35 -5.70
C ASN A 186 -23.30 3.43 -4.74
N ASP A 187 -22.63 2.47 -4.10
CA ASP A 187 -23.26 1.56 -3.15
C ASP A 187 -23.65 2.31 -1.87
N ASN A 188 -24.96 2.47 -1.66
CA ASN A 188 -25.54 3.10 -0.47
C ASN A 188 -25.96 2.07 0.61
N SER A 189 -25.66 0.79 0.41
CA SER A 189 -26.00 -0.30 1.33
C SER A 189 -24.96 -0.52 2.43
N VAL A 190 -23.77 0.08 2.31
CA VAL A 190 -22.72 0.09 3.34
C VAL A 190 -22.33 1.51 3.71
N LYS A 191 -21.64 1.66 4.85
CA LYS A 191 -21.06 2.92 5.29
C LYS A 191 -19.78 2.69 6.08
N ILE A 192 -18.94 3.72 6.13
CA ILE A 192 -17.89 3.81 7.14
C ILE A 192 -18.56 4.14 8.49
N ALA A 193 -18.45 3.24 9.45
CA ALA A 193 -19.07 3.34 10.77
C ALA A 193 -18.10 3.89 11.83
N GLY A 194 -16.79 3.78 11.60
CA GLY A 194 -15.76 4.29 12.50
C GLY A 194 -14.34 4.12 11.94
N THR A 195 -13.36 4.64 12.67
CA THR A 195 -11.94 4.52 12.36
C THR A 195 -11.26 3.53 13.31
N VAL A 196 -10.19 2.90 12.85
CA VAL A 196 -9.33 2.03 13.66
C VAL A 196 -8.35 2.84 14.53
N GLY A 197 -8.13 4.12 14.21
CA GLY A 197 -7.46 5.09 15.08
C GLY A 197 -5.96 5.27 14.83
N GLU A 198 -5.36 4.50 13.92
CA GLU A 198 -3.94 4.62 13.56
C GLU A 198 -3.77 4.82 12.06
N LYS A 199 -2.82 5.69 11.69
CA LYS A 199 -2.37 5.82 10.31
C LYS A 199 -1.62 4.56 9.91
N SER A 200 -1.86 4.12 8.68
CA SER A 200 -1.14 3.03 8.04
C SER A 200 -0.18 3.66 7.05
N GLU A 201 1.12 3.42 7.19
CA GLU A 201 2.12 3.77 6.18
C GLU A 201 2.43 2.53 5.35
N GLN A 202 2.49 2.67 4.03
CA GLN A 202 2.68 1.56 3.11
C GLN A 202 3.99 1.69 2.35
N ALA A 203 4.70 0.57 2.27
CA ALA A 203 6.01 0.48 1.64
C ALA A 203 6.09 -0.77 0.76
N SER A 204 7.12 -0.84 -0.08
CA SER A 204 7.41 -2.01 -0.92
C SER A 204 8.40 -2.92 -0.20
N PRO A 205 7.98 -4.13 0.21
CA PRO A 205 8.88 -5.15 0.72
C PRO A 205 9.75 -5.74 -0.38
N HIS A 206 11.01 -5.96 -0.02
CA HIS A 206 11.99 -6.71 -0.80
C HIS A 206 12.54 -7.83 0.08
N ALA A 207 12.86 -8.97 -0.53
CA ALA A 207 13.56 -10.03 0.18
C ALA A 207 14.92 -9.51 0.64
N ARG A 208 15.26 -9.71 1.92
CA ARG A 208 16.59 -9.34 2.41
C ARG A 208 17.63 -10.12 1.65
N THR A 209 18.51 -9.42 0.94
CA THR A 209 19.67 -10.06 0.32
C THR A 209 20.56 -10.61 1.44
N ALA A 210 20.77 -11.92 1.47
CA ALA A 210 21.63 -12.62 2.43
C ALA A 210 23.10 -12.14 2.43
N ALA A 211 23.47 -11.23 1.52
CA ALA A 211 24.82 -10.69 1.36
C ALA A 211 25.33 -9.85 2.55
N CYS A 212 24.48 -9.43 3.50
CA CYS A 212 24.92 -8.62 4.65
C CYS A 212 24.73 -9.27 6.03
N CYS A 213 24.19 -10.48 6.12
CA CYS A 213 24.11 -11.19 7.40
C CYS A 213 24.51 -12.67 7.22
N PRO A 214 25.80 -13.00 7.26
CA PRO A 214 26.20 -14.39 7.41
C PRO A 214 25.80 -14.84 8.82
N ASN A 215 24.88 -15.81 8.88
CA ASN A 215 24.57 -16.68 10.02
C ASN A 215 25.02 -16.17 11.40
N SER A 216 24.11 -15.53 12.15
CA SER A 216 24.32 -15.27 13.57
C SER A 216 23.22 -15.93 14.41
N THR A 217 23.58 -17.00 15.12
CA THR A 217 22.92 -17.41 16.37
C THR A 217 23.11 -16.30 17.44
N PRO A 218 22.25 -16.23 18.49
CA PRO A 218 21.75 -14.96 19.04
C PRO A 218 22.50 -14.49 20.31
N PRO A 219 22.08 -13.39 20.96
CA PRO A 219 21.84 -12.06 20.42
C PRO A 219 22.81 -11.07 21.09
N SER A 220 23.58 -10.32 20.31
CA SER A 220 24.13 -9.06 20.79
C SER A 220 24.34 -8.08 19.65
N THR A 221 23.78 -6.89 19.85
CA THR A 221 24.17 -5.64 19.19
C THR A 221 23.94 -5.51 17.68
N SER A 222 22.76 -4.96 17.36
CA SER A 222 22.55 -3.89 16.37
C SER A 222 23.12 -4.09 14.96
N CYS A 223 22.28 -4.58 14.04
CA CYS A 223 22.27 -4.00 12.70
C CYS A 223 21.71 -2.57 12.83
N GLY A 224 22.59 -1.58 12.73
CA GLY A 224 22.19 -0.17 12.66
C GLY A 224 21.36 0.10 11.40
N PRO A 225 20.57 1.19 11.39
CA PRO A 225 19.69 1.48 10.26
C PRO A 225 20.51 1.66 8.98
N THR A 226 20.06 0.98 7.93
CA THR A 226 20.50 1.25 6.56
C THR A 226 20.38 2.76 6.31
N ALA A 227 21.43 3.33 5.72
CA ALA A 227 21.53 4.77 5.50
C ALA A 227 20.27 5.29 4.78
N PRO A 228 19.63 6.37 5.25
CA PRO A 228 18.53 6.97 4.52
C PRO A 228 19.04 7.47 3.17
N TRP A 229 18.24 7.23 2.14
CA TRP A 229 18.43 7.78 0.79
C TRP A 229 18.78 9.27 0.86
N PRO A 230 19.72 9.76 0.03
CA PRO A 230 20.14 11.15 0.09
C PRO A 230 18.94 12.07 -0.20
N PRO A 231 18.72 13.13 0.61
CA PRO A 231 17.65 14.08 0.34
C PRO A 231 17.89 14.73 -1.02
N SER A 232 16.85 14.74 -1.86
CA SER A 232 16.87 15.44 -3.14
C SER A 232 17.32 16.89 -2.92
N ARG A 233 18.42 17.28 -3.56
CA ARG A 233 18.87 18.67 -3.57
C ARG A 233 17.80 19.50 -4.27
N ARG A 234 16.98 20.19 -3.50
CA ARG A 234 16.14 21.28 -4.00
C ARG A 234 17.07 22.36 -4.55
N ASN A 235 17.14 22.46 -5.88
CA ASN A 235 17.52 23.69 -6.55
C ASN A 235 16.45 23.98 -7.62
N ILE A 236 15.29 24.46 -7.15
CA ILE A 236 14.28 25.06 -8.02
C ILE A 236 14.59 26.55 -8.06
N SER A 237 15.27 26.97 -9.12
CA SER A 237 15.29 28.37 -9.55
C SER A 237 13.83 28.78 -9.80
N ARG A 238 13.30 29.71 -9.00
CA ARG A 238 11.98 30.32 -9.20
C ARG A 238 11.91 31.01 -10.57
N PRO A 239 10.88 30.76 -11.41
CA PRO A 239 10.51 31.71 -12.45
C PRO A 239 9.79 32.90 -11.80
N THR A 240 10.26 34.10 -12.08
CA THR A 240 9.57 35.35 -11.77
C THR A 240 8.34 35.51 -12.66
N HIS A 241 7.15 35.61 -12.07
CA HIS A 241 5.92 35.99 -12.75
C HIS A 241 5.77 37.51 -12.69
N PRO A 242 5.48 38.23 -13.80
CA PRO A 242 4.97 39.59 -13.70
C PRO A 242 3.44 39.63 -13.92
N ALA A 243 2.81 40.27 -12.94
CA ALA A 243 1.69 41.20 -13.03
C ALA A 243 0.32 40.77 -13.59
N ARG A 244 -0.67 40.90 -12.69
CA ARG A 244 -2.12 41.03 -12.88
C ARG A 244 -2.52 41.74 -14.18
N ARG A 245 -3.47 41.16 -14.91
CA ARG A 245 -4.39 41.93 -15.78
C ARG A 245 -5.72 42.14 -15.06
N GLU A 246 -6.16 43.38 -15.07
CA GLU A 246 -7.37 43.91 -14.45
C GLU A 246 -8.64 43.37 -15.13
N VAL A 247 -9.68 43.15 -14.33
CA VAL A 247 -11.04 42.83 -14.79
C VAL A 247 -11.78 44.15 -15.04
N PRO A 248 -12.38 44.41 -16.21
CA PRO A 248 -13.10 45.66 -16.45
C PRO A 248 -14.43 45.70 -15.67
N ARG A 249 -14.67 46.82 -15.00
CA ARG A 249 -15.93 47.16 -14.33
C ARG A 249 -17.05 47.33 -15.38
N LEU A 250 -18.14 46.58 -15.23
CA LEU A 250 -19.40 46.84 -15.92
C LEU A 250 -20.04 48.13 -15.35
N ARG A 251 -20.05 49.19 -16.17
CA ARG A 251 -20.94 50.35 -15.98
C ARG A 251 -22.34 49.99 -16.46
N GLY A 252 -23.35 50.31 -15.68
CA GLY A 252 -24.75 50.13 -16.04
C GLY A 252 -25.38 51.31 -16.80
N LEU A 253 -26.69 51.11 -17.02
CA LEU A 253 -27.80 52.04 -17.34
C LEU A 253 -28.17 52.22 -18.83
N PRO A 254 -29.43 52.60 -19.18
CA PRO A 254 -30.69 52.64 -18.40
C PRO A 254 -31.88 51.93 -19.11
N GLY A 255 -33.03 51.88 -18.44
CA GLY A 255 -34.24 51.16 -18.87
C GLY A 255 -35.13 51.86 -19.91
N SER A 256 -36.12 51.09 -20.34
CA SER A 256 -37.47 51.46 -20.80
C SER A 256 -38.31 50.19 -20.74
#